data_AF-A0A1F9RGI3-F1
#
_entry.id   AF-A0A1F9RGI3-F1
#
_cell.length_a   1.000
_cell.length_b   1.000
_cell.length_c   1.000
_cell.angle_alpha   90.00
_cell.angle_beta   90.00
_cell.angle_gamma   90.00
#
_symmetry.space_group_name_H-M   'P 1'
#
loop_
_entity.id
_entity.type
_entity.pdbx_description
1 polymer ?
#
loop_
_entity_poly.entity_id
_entity_poly.type
_entity_poly.pdbx_seq_one_letter_code
_entity_poly.pdbx_strand_id
1 'polypeptide(L)'
;MMRSITRFIAALAIILAAGAPAFADNDTEFGIEDDLTVLGTAGTAADPDLEVKGFTVFGSTLSTPGLQIPAAPGNIFANGYVQVSSGLYVGGNSTFTAYGFFQSTVTMVEGNLKYGSGVAGKVMKSGGDGFVYWADDETGLAALSGTPYYLRMENAAGNSIVDSRLVQNAASTNITLIGGSSLTVTGAMGVDGALNVGGILTSAGYGVFQSTVQFLNNTGDVTNLYFNNGAANAGKVLKAASDGFLYWGQDNDSVLGMGTAYRLQMVNAAGDALENSAFLQNASGSNITMVAGSSLTVNELLVQGDAELLAKISVAGAATFVSSMTVRGNTQFGDTTADIHALNMAPETGVGLSVNSSGTGGNYAAKFYSGGSLAAWIKKK
;
A
#
# COMPACT_ATOMS: atom_id res chain seq x y z
N MET A 1 -78.73 73.77 42.45
CA MET A 1 -77.68 72.90 41.86
C MET A 1 -76.65 72.41 42.89
N MET A 2 -76.09 73.28 43.74
CA MET A 2 -75.01 72.93 44.69
C MET A 2 -75.37 71.84 45.73
N ARG A 3 -76.63 71.75 46.18
CA ARG A 3 -77.11 70.70 47.11
C ARG A 3 -77.19 69.29 46.49
N SER A 4 -77.29 69.18 45.15
CA SER A 4 -77.34 67.88 44.46
C SER A 4 -75.94 67.29 44.27
N ILE A 5 -74.97 68.13 43.91
CA ILE A 5 -73.57 67.74 43.72
C ILE A 5 -72.93 67.29 45.04
N THR A 6 -73.24 67.97 46.15
CA THR A 6 -72.71 67.60 47.48
C THR A 6 -73.21 66.22 47.93
N ARG A 7 -74.47 65.85 47.62
CA ARG A 7 -75.02 64.53 47.92
C ARG A 7 -74.46 63.43 47.03
N PHE A 8 -74.19 63.73 45.75
CA PHE A 8 -73.56 62.78 44.84
C PHE A 8 -72.10 62.52 45.21
N ILE A 9 -71.34 63.55 45.58
CA ILE A 9 -69.96 63.40 46.04
C ILE A 9 -69.90 62.67 47.39
N ALA A 10 -70.82 62.94 48.31
CA ALA A 10 -70.90 62.20 49.57
C ALA A 10 -71.25 60.72 49.36
N ALA A 11 -72.19 60.39 48.45
CA ALA A 11 -72.50 59.01 48.12
C ALA A 11 -71.32 58.30 47.43
N LEU A 12 -70.64 58.98 46.51
CA LEU A 12 -69.45 58.43 45.84
C LEU A 12 -68.27 58.25 46.82
N ALA A 13 -68.10 59.17 47.78
CA ALA A 13 -67.09 59.04 48.84
C ALA A 13 -67.41 57.90 49.81
N ILE A 14 -68.69 57.63 50.10
CA ILE A 14 -69.09 56.46 50.90
C ILE A 14 -68.87 55.15 50.13
N ILE A 15 -69.11 55.13 48.81
CA ILE A 15 -68.84 53.95 47.97
C ILE A 15 -67.32 53.73 47.78
N LEU A 16 -66.52 54.79 47.76
CA LEU A 16 -65.05 54.71 47.71
C LEU A 16 -64.40 54.43 49.07
N ALA A 17 -65.04 54.83 50.18
CA ALA A 17 -64.59 54.55 51.55
C ALA A 17 -65.09 53.21 52.10
N ALA A 18 -66.14 52.64 51.50
CA ALA A 18 -66.43 51.23 51.57
C ALA A 18 -65.30 50.51 50.82
N GLY A 19 -64.17 50.35 51.50
CA GLY A 19 -63.05 49.56 51.02
C GLY A 19 -63.58 48.25 50.46
N ALA A 20 -63.06 47.83 49.30
CA ALA A 20 -63.38 46.54 48.71
C ALA A 20 -63.46 45.51 49.84
N PRO A 21 -64.55 44.72 49.94
CA PRO A 21 -64.68 43.77 51.03
C PRO A 21 -63.40 42.97 51.08
N ALA A 22 -62.60 43.23 52.12
CA ALA A 22 -61.47 42.39 52.41
C ALA A 22 -62.12 41.05 52.70
N PHE A 23 -61.88 40.07 51.84
CA PHE A 23 -62.23 38.68 52.10
C PHE A 23 -61.39 38.24 53.30
N ALA A 24 -61.82 38.65 54.50
CA ALA A 24 -61.34 38.09 55.74
C ALA A 24 -61.87 36.66 55.79
N ASP A 25 -60.97 35.71 56.03
CA ASP A 25 -61.34 34.38 56.45
C ASP A 25 -62.29 34.52 57.65
N ASN A 26 -63.53 34.06 57.50
CA ASN A 26 -64.55 34.20 58.54
C ASN A 26 -64.63 32.95 59.40
N ASP A 27 -63.57 32.13 59.39
CA ASP A 27 -63.46 30.85 60.08
C ASP A 27 -64.68 29.94 59.80
N THR A 28 -65.30 30.09 58.63
CA THR A 28 -66.45 29.26 58.26
C THR A 28 -65.96 27.93 57.75
N GLU A 29 -65.99 26.95 58.63
CA GLU A 29 -65.67 25.57 58.33
C GLU A 29 -66.93 24.84 57.80
N PHE A 30 -66.79 24.18 56.65
CA PHE A 30 -67.72 23.17 56.20
C PHE A 30 -67.07 21.80 56.39
N GLY A 31 -67.74 20.93 57.15
CA GLY A 31 -67.28 19.56 57.39
C GLY A 31 -68.30 18.55 56.87
N ILE A 32 -67.80 17.48 56.28
CA ILE A 32 -68.54 16.24 56.02
C ILE A 32 -67.78 15.12 56.74
N GLU A 33 -68.48 14.34 57.57
CA GLU A 33 -67.85 13.33 58.43
C GLU A 33 -67.61 11.99 57.73
N ASP A 34 -68.09 11.85 56.50
CA ASP A 34 -68.06 10.63 55.71
C ASP A 34 -67.71 10.95 54.24
N ASP A 35 -68.05 10.06 53.30
CA ASP A 35 -67.75 10.21 51.89
C ASP A 35 -68.37 11.47 51.24
N LEU A 36 -67.52 12.30 50.63
CA LEU A 36 -67.94 13.33 49.69
C LEU A 36 -67.90 12.77 48.26
N THR A 37 -69.06 12.52 47.67
CA THR A 37 -69.16 12.23 46.24
C THR A 37 -69.56 13.51 45.50
N VAL A 38 -68.69 14.00 44.62
CA VAL A 38 -69.02 15.07 43.67
C VAL A 38 -69.29 14.44 42.30
N LEU A 39 -70.53 14.55 41.82
CA LEU A 39 -70.92 14.06 40.50
C LEU A 39 -71.00 15.21 39.52
N GLY A 40 -70.28 15.08 38.41
CA GLY A 40 -70.26 16.04 37.32
C GLY A 40 -70.90 15.48 36.05
N THR A 41 -71.51 16.34 35.24
CA THR A 41 -71.97 15.99 33.90
C THR A 41 -71.57 17.09 32.94
N ALA A 42 -70.46 16.86 32.24
CA ALA A 42 -69.88 17.73 31.20
C ALA A 42 -69.00 18.92 31.68
N GLY A 43 -68.25 18.76 32.78
CA GLY A 43 -67.23 19.73 33.15
C GLY A 43 -66.22 20.01 32.03
N THR A 44 -65.86 21.28 31.88
CA THR A 44 -64.84 21.76 30.95
C THR A 44 -63.74 22.51 31.70
N ALA A 45 -62.62 22.84 31.05
CA ALA A 45 -61.58 23.67 31.68
C ALA A 45 -62.08 25.06 32.12
N ALA A 46 -63.14 25.58 31.48
CA ALA A 46 -63.76 26.86 31.83
C ALA A 46 -64.89 26.73 32.88
N ASP A 47 -65.40 25.52 33.07
CA ASP A 47 -66.52 25.21 33.97
C ASP A 47 -66.32 23.81 34.56
N PRO A 48 -65.40 23.65 35.52
CA PRO A 48 -65.07 22.34 36.09
C PRO A 48 -66.17 21.87 37.05
N ASP A 49 -66.47 20.57 37.04
CA ASP A 49 -67.46 19.97 37.95
C ASP A 49 -67.03 20.04 39.45
N LEU A 50 -65.72 20.17 39.70
CA LEU A 50 -65.14 20.43 41.02
C LEU A 50 -63.93 21.36 40.84
N GLU A 51 -63.93 22.49 41.54
CA GLU A 51 -62.79 23.39 41.62
C GLU A 51 -62.36 23.53 43.08
N VAL A 52 -61.11 23.18 43.37
CA VAL A 52 -60.52 23.38 44.69
C VAL A 52 -59.48 24.49 44.59
N LYS A 53 -59.75 25.60 45.29
CA LYS A 53 -58.87 26.78 45.33
C LYS A 53 -58.14 26.88 46.66
N GLY A 54 -56.98 27.52 46.64
CA GLY A 54 -56.19 27.74 47.85
C GLY A 54 -55.26 26.58 48.16
N PHE A 55 -54.82 26.49 49.42
CA PHE A 55 -53.98 25.39 49.90
C PHE A 55 -54.89 24.25 50.35
N THR A 56 -54.74 23.05 49.76
CA THR A 56 -55.59 21.90 50.09
C THR A 56 -54.76 20.71 50.54
N VAL A 57 -55.24 20.02 51.57
CA VAL A 57 -54.66 18.75 52.05
C VAL A 57 -55.68 17.63 51.84
N PHE A 58 -55.29 16.59 51.11
CA PHE A 58 -56.03 15.32 51.04
C PHE A 58 -55.33 14.28 51.92
N GLY A 59 -56.07 13.68 52.85
CA GLY A 59 -55.54 12.73 53.84
C GLY A 59 -55.35 13.36 55.22
N SER A 60 -54.80 12.60 56.18
CA SER A 60 -54.57 13.12 57.53
C SER A 60 -53.48 14.20 57.51
N THR A 61 -53.71 15.26 58.28
CA THR A 61 -52.69 16.26 58.55
C THR A 61 -51.57 15.60 59.34
N LEU A 62 -50.39 15.45 58.73
CA LEU A 62 -49.22 15.04 59.49
C LEU A 62 -48.85 16.19 60.43
N SER A 63 -48.74 15.90 61.73
CA SER A 63 -47.92 16.73 62.61
C SER A 63 -46.48 16.59 62.10
N THR A 64 -46.05 17.58 61.31
CA THR A 64 -44.68 17.94 60.91
C THR A 64 -43.57 16.90 61.22
N PRO A 65 -42.75 16.55 60.21
CA PRO A 65 -41.86 17.58 59.69
C PRO A 65 -42.07 17.87 58.21
N GLY A 66 -42.34 19.15 57.93
CA GLY A 66 -42.10 19.85 56.68
C GLY A 66 -42.94 19.41 55.48
N LEU A 67 -44.11 20.03 55.32
CA LEU A 67 -44.65 20.19 53.96
C LEU A 67 -43.54 20.85 53.11
N GLN A 68 -42.98 20.11 52.15
CA GLN A 68 -41.94 20.63 51.25
C GLN A 68 -42.52 21.54 50.15
N ILE A 69 -43.81 21.87 50.25
CA ILE A 69 -44.50 22.82 49.40
C ILE A 69 -44.75 24.11 50.20
N PRO A 70 -44.54 25.29 49.62
CA PRO A 70 -44.89 26.55 50.27
C PRO A 70 -46.38 26.56 50.68
N ALA A 71 -46.70 27.12 51.85
CA ALA A 71 -48.09 27.39 52.24
C ALA A 71 -48.62 28.62 51.47
N ALA A 72 -48.78 28.47 50.16
CA ALA A 72 -49.29 29.50 49.25
C ALA A 72 -50.57 29.00 48.56
N PRO A 73 -51.50 29.90 48.20
CA PRO A 73 -52.70 29.53 47.45
C PRO A 73 -52.38 28.79 46.15
N GLY A 74 -53.14 27.75 45.84
CA GLY A 74 -53.01 26.95 44.61
C GLY A 74 -52.18 25.68 44.77
N ASN A 75 -51.62 25.42 45.96
CA ASN A 75 -50.87 24.21 46.24
C ASN A 75 -51.77 23.09 46.79
N ILE A 76 -51.55 21.88 46.31
CA ILE A 76 -52.25 20.67 46.78
C ILE A 76 -51.21 19.74 47.43
N PHE A 77 -51.53 19.26 48.63
CA PHE A 77 -50.80 18.19 49.31
C PHE A 77 -51.69 16.96 49.41
N ALA A 78 -51.25 15.83 48.85
CA ALA A 78 -51.90 14.56 49.04
C ALA A 78 -51.00 13.66 49.90
N ASN A 79 -51.48 13.28 51.08
CA ASN A 79 -50.78 12.37 51.98
C ASN A 79 -51.23 10.93 51.69
N GLY A 80 -50.36 10.14 51.05
CA GLY A 80 -50.65 8.77 50.65
C GLY A 80 -50.57 8.58 49.14
N TYR A 81 -51.40 7.69 48.60
CA TYR A 81 -51.42 7.39 47.17
C TYR A 81 -52.50 8.19 46.44
N VAL A 82 -52.14 8.73 45.28
CA VAL A 82 -53.11 9.31 44.33
C VAL A 82 -53.30 8.30 43.19
N GLN A 83 -54.50 7.75 43.06
CA GLN A 83 -54.86 6.88 41.95
C GLN A 83 -55.66 7.67 40.92
N VAL A 84 -55.20 7.66 39.67
CA VAL A 84 -55.85 8.34 38.55
C VAL A 84 -56.10 7.33 37.45
N SER A 85 -57.37 7.16 37.03
CA SER A 85 -57.75 6.11 36.07
C SER A 85 -57.59 6.52 34.60
N SER A 86 -57.67 7.83 34.30
CA SER A 86 -57.84 8.31 32.91
C SER A 86 -56.81 9.33 32.44
N GLY A 87 -55.98 9.87 33.34
CA GLY A 87 -54.85 10.76 33.01
C GLY A 87 -54.60 11.85 34.03
N LEU A 88 -53.32 12.20 34.23
CA LEU A 88 -52.86 13.34 35.01
C LEU A 88 -52.11 14.29 34.08
N TYR A 89 -52.52 15.56 34.02
CA TYR A 89 -51.80 16.61 33.30
C TYR A 89 -51.06 17.50 34.30
N VAL A 90 -49.74 17.61 34.14
CA VAL A 90 -48.92 18.55 34.90
C VAL A 90 -48.26 19.52 33.91
N GLY A 91 -48.74 20.76 33.89
CA GLY A 91 -48.27 21.79 32.95
C GLY A 91 -46.92 22.41 33.32
N GLY A 92 -46.39 22.12 34.51
CA GLY A 92 -45.12 22.63 35.02
C GLY A 92 -44.08 21.55 35.30
N ASN A 93 -42.91 21.96 35.80
CA ASN A 93 -41.85 21.04 36.17
C ASN A 93 -42.32 20.11 37.31
N SER A 94 -42.24 18.81 37.08
CA SER A 94 -42.51 17.79 38.09
C SER A 94 -41.18 17.22 38.60
N THR A 95 -41.02 17.13 39.92
CA THR A 95 -39.86 16.48 40.55
C THR A 95 -40.33 15.28 41.34
N PHE A 96 -39.81 14.10 40.99
CA PHE A 96 -39.94 12.89 41.81
C PHE A 96 -38.64 12.74 42.58
N THR A 97 -38.70 12.86 43.92
CA THR A 97 -37.51 12.78 44.79
C THR A 97 -37.05 11.34 45.03
N ALA A 98 -37.88 10.37 44.68
CA ALA A 98 -37.59 8.94 44.68
C ALA A 98 -37.69 8.38 43.25
N TYR A 99 -38.02 7.09 43.10
CA TYR A 99 -38.16 6.44 41.80
C TYR A 99 -39.49 6.76 41.12
N GLY A 100 -39.44 7.12 39.83
CA GLY A 100 -40.59 7.11 38.94
C GLY A 100 -40.62 5.82 38.13
N PHE A 101 -41.70 5.05 38.21
CA PHE A 101 -41.89 3.81 37.47
C PHE A 101 -43.02 3.95 36.46
N PHE A 102 -42.72 3.72 35.18
CA PHE A 102 -43.71 3.74 34.10
C PHE A 102 -43.94 2.31 33.62
N GLN A 103 -45.15 1.78 33.82
CA GLN A 103 -45.50 0.39 33.48
C GLN A 103 -45.73 0.14 31.98
N SER A 104 -45.84 1.21 31.18
CA SER A 104 -46.22 1.14 29.77
C SER A 104 -45.49 2.22 28.97
N THR A 105 -45.95 2.47 27.75
CA THR A 105 -45.37 3.41 26.80
C THR A 105 -45.23 4.81 27.39
N VAL A 106 -44.00 5.31 27.41
CA VAL A 106 -43.72 6.73 27.62
C VAL A 106 -43.45 7.36 26.26
N THR A 107 -44.37 8.20 25.78
CA THR A 107 -44.17 8.97 24.55
C THR A 107 -43.58 10.33 24.91
N MET A 108 -42.43 10.64 24.32
CA MET A 108 -41.78 11.93 24.47
C MET A 108 -41.65 12.59 23.10
N VAL A 109 -41.89 13.89 23.03
CA VAL A 109 -41.61 14.68 21.83
C VAL A 109 -40.11 14.89 21.72
N GLU A 110 -39.59 14.92 20.49
CA GLU A 110 -38.17 15.15 20.20
C GLU A 110 -37.62 16.37 20.98
N GLY A 111 -36.46 16.19 21.62
CA GLY A 111 -35.80 17.25 22.39
C GLY A 111 -36.28 17.43 23.84
N ASN A 112 -37.40 16.83 24.25
CA ASN A 112 -37.96 17.03 25.60
C ASN A 112 -37.44 16.04 26.65
N LEU A 113 -36.57 15.13 26.24
CA LEU A 113 -35.97 14.14 27.10
C LEU A 113 -34.54 14.53 27.45
N LYS A 114 -34.39 15.23 28.57
CA LYS A 114 -33.09 15.65 29.11
C LYS A 114 -32.71 14.75 30.28
N TYR A 115 -31.70 13.93 30.06
CA TYR A 115 -31.05 13.18 31.14
C TYR A 115 -29.90 14.03 31.71
N GLY A 116 -29.57 13.84 32.99
CA GLY A 116 -28.42 14.51 33.61
C GLY A 116 -27.13 14.29 32.82
N SER A 117 -26.18 15.22 32.87
CA SER A 117 -24.92 15.11 32.14
C SER A 117 -24.14 13.88 32.62
N GLY A 118 -24.09 12.83 31.80
CA GLY A 118 -23.17 11.72 31.99
C GLY A 118 -21.72 12.21 31.89
N VAL A 119 -20.79 11.44 32.46
CA VAL A 119 -19.36 11.65 32.21
C VAL A 119 -19.10 11.47 30.70
N ALA A 120 -18.21 12.27 30.13
CA ALA A 120 -17.86 12.17 28.71
C ALA A 120 -17.48 10.73 28.32
N GLY A 121 -17.98 10.25 27.18
CA GLY A 121 -17.71 8.90 26.67
C GLY A 121 -18.66 7.80 27.14
N LYS A 122 -19.70 8.11 27.94
CA LYS A 122 -20.73 7.13 28.33
C LYS A 122 -21.93 7.15 27.38
N VAL A 123 -22.59 6.01 27.25
CA VAL A 123 -23.89 5.87 26.57
C VAL A 123 -24.93 5.29 27.53
N MET A 124 -26.21 5.57 27.31
CA MET A 124 -27.29 4.97 28.10
C MET A 124 -27.55 3.54 27.63
N LYS A 125 -27.53 2.58 28.57
CA LYS A 125 -27.79 1.16 28.31
C LYS A 125 -28.84 0.61 29.27
N SER A 126 -29.69 -0.30 28.79
CA SER A 126 -30.58 -1.08 29.67
C SER A 126 -29.75 -2.02 30.53
N GLY A 127 -30.08 -2.12 31.82
CA GLY A 127 -29.46 -3.08 32.74
C GLY A 127 -30.15 -4.44 32.79
N GLY A 128 -31.27 -4.62 32.09
CA GLY A 128 -32.05 -5.87 32.10
C GLY A 128 -32.87 -6.11 33.39
N ASP A 129 -32.75 -5.23 34.37
CA ASP A 129 -33.46 -5.20 35.66
C ASP A 129 -34.59 -4.16 35.69
N GLY A 130 -34.94 -3.60 34.53
CA GLY A 130 -35.92 -2.52 34.39
C GLY A 130 -35.34 -1.11 34.56
N PHE A 131 -34.02 -0.98 34.75
CA PHE A 131 -33.33 0.31 34.85
C PHE A 131 -32.42 0.58 33.63
N VAL A 132 -32.02 1.85 33.48
CA VAL A 132 -31.08 2.33 32.46
C VAL A 132 -29.91 3.01 33.15
N TYR A 133 -28.69 2.74 32.69
CA TYR A 133 -27.45 3.20 33.31
C TYR A 133 -26.53 3.90 32.29
N TRP A 134 -25.73 4.86 32.76
CA TRP A 134 -24.59 5.37 32.00
C TRP A 134 -23.45 4.35 32.07
N ALA A 135 -23.12 3.74 30.94
CA ALA A 135 -22.06 2.74 30.87
C ALA A 135 -21.03 3.13 29.81
N ASP A 136 -19.80 2.66 30.00
CA ASP A 136 -18.81 2.71 28.93
C ASP A 136 -19.32 1.94 27.72
N ASP A 137 -18.90 2.39 26.55
CA ASP A 137 -19.04 1.61 25.35
C ASP A 137 -17.94 0.55 25.19
N GLU A 138 -17.38 0.08 26.31
CA GLU A 138 -16.31 -0.91 26.33
C GLU A 138 -16.80 -2.34 26.01
N THR A 139 -18.11 -2.58 26.00
CA THR A 139 -18.69 -3.89 25.73
C THR A 139 -19.83 -3.84 24.72
N GLY A 140 -19.61 -3.25 23.53
CA GLY A 140 -20.53 -3.37 22.39
C GLY A 140 -20.75 -4.81 21.87
N LEU A 141 -20.76 -5.82 22.75
CA LEU A 141 -20.42 -7.21 22.45
C LEU A 141 -21.05 -8.26 23.39
N ALA A 142 -22.22 -8.03 23.98
CA ALA A 142 -22.88 -9.09 24.79
C ALA A 142 -24.30 -9.47 24.37
N ALA A 143 -24.85 -8.87 23.32
CA ALA A 143 -26.15 -9.31 22.80
C ALA A 143 -26.21 -9.12 21.27
N LEU A 144 -26.57 -10.22 20.59
CA LEU A 144 -26.95 -10.34 19.17
C LEU A 144 -25.81 -10.67 18.19
N SER A 145 -25.56 -11.97 18.04
CA SER A 145 -25.33 -12.67 16.76
C SER A 145 -24.79 -11.82 15.60
N GLY A 146 -23.48 -11.63 15.58
CA GLY A 146 -22.71 -11.10 14.44
C GLY A 146 -21.22 -11.24 14.74
N THR A 147 -20.41 -11.62 13.75
CA THR A 147 -18.96 -11.84 13.95
C THR A 147 -18.26 -10.55 14.44
N PRO A 148 -17.43 -10.62 15.49
CA PRO A 148 -17.02 -9.47 16.32
C PRO A 148 -15.92 -8.54 15.76
N TYR A 149 -15.84 -8.32 14.45
CA TYR A 149 -14.65 -7.67 13.84
C TYR A 149 -14.91 -6.53 12.85
N TYR A 150 -16.05 -5.82 12.91
CA TYR A 150 -16.35 -4.75 11.94
C TYR A 150 -16.68 -3.40 12.58
N LEU A 151 -16.00 -2.35 12.13
CA LEU A 151 -16.49 -0.97 12.21
C LEU A 151 -17.60 -0.82 11.15
N ARG A 152 -18.87 -0.92 11.57
CA ARG A 152 -20.03 -0.74 10.69
C ARG A 152 -20.71 0.58 11.03
N MET A 153 -20.70 1.54 10.10
CA MET A 153 -21.55 2.73 10.16
C MET A 153 -22.71 2.52 9.19
N GLU A 154 -23.86 2.10 9.69
CA GLU A 154 -25.06 1.93 8.86
C GLU A 154 -25.73 3.29 8.61
N ASN A 155 -26.40 3.42 7.46
CA ASN A 155 -27.27 4.55 7.21
C ASN A 155 -28.50 4.49 8.12
N ALA A 156 -29.22 5.60 8.23
CA ALA A 156 -30.43 5.67 9.05
C ALA A 156 -31.51 4.63 8.67
N ALA A 157 -31.46 4.08 7.45
CA ALA A 157 -32.37 3.05 6.97
C ALA A 157 -31.89 1.61 7.22
N GLY A 158 -30.70 1.40 7.82
CA GLY A 158 -30.10 0.09 8.09
C GLY A 158 -29.80 -0.76 6.85
N ASN A 159 -29.86 -0.17 5.65
CA ASN A 159 -29.80 -0.88 4.37
C ASN A 159 -28.52 -0.60 3.56
N SER A 160 -27.68 0.32 4.03
CA SER A 160 -26.39 0.64 3.42
C SER A 160 -25.39 1.09 4.49
N ILE A 161 -24.11 1.03 4.18
CA ILE A 161 -23.03 1.58 5.02
C ILE A 161 -22.77 3.03 4.56
N VAL A 162 -22.72 4.00 5.47
CA VAL A 162 -22.40 5.41 5.17
C VAL A 162 -21.04 5.73 5.78
N ASP A 163 -20.28 6.61 5.12
CA ASP A 163 -19.00 7.15 5.59
C ASP A 163 -17.86 6.15 5.85
N SER A 164 -18.06 4.86 5.55
CA SER A 164 -16.97 3.89 5.57
C SER A 164 -16.08 4.04 4.34
N ARG A 165 -14.78 4.25 4.56
CA ARG A 165 -13.75 4.17 3.51
C ARG A 165 -13.41 2.73 3.10
N LEU A 166 -14.01 1.74 3.78
CA LEU A 166 -13.94 0.31 3.51
C LEU A 166 -15.34 -0.20 3.13
N VAL A 167 -15.50 -0.65 1.89
CA VAL A 167 -16.77 -1.20 1.40
C VAL A 167 -16.59 -2.70 1.18
N GLN A 168 -17.30 -3.51 1.96
CA GLN A 168 -17.45 -4.92 1.65
C GLN A 168 -18.47 -5.07 0.51
N ASN A 169 -18.17 -5.91 -0.48
CA ASN A 169 -19.14 -6.16 -1.54
C ASN A 169 -20.36 -6.93 -1.01
N ALA A 170 -21.50 -6.85 -1.71
CA ALA A 170 -22.74 -7.50 -1.29
C ALA A 170 -22.64 -9.03 -1.17
N ALA A 171 -21.70 -9.65 -1.89
CA ALA A 171 -21.42 -11.09 -1.83
C ALA A 171 -20.49 -11.48 -0.66
N SER A 172 -19.99 -10.51 0.12
CA SER A 172 -19.02 -10.72 1.22
C SER A 172 -17.71 -11.41 0.81
N THR A 173 -17.33 -11.34 -0.47
CA THR A 173 -16.12 -11.96 -1.00
C THR A 173 -14.90 -11.04 -1.04
N ASN A 174 -15.09 -9.71 -0.94
CA ASN A 174 -13.99 -8.76 -0.90
C ASN A 174 -14.29 -7.49 -0.11
N ILE A 175 -13.22 -6.80 0.29
CA ILE A 175 -13.23 -5.47 0.90
C ILE A 175 -12.49 -4.54 -0.06
N THR A 176 -13.12 -3.41 -0.39
CA THR A 176 -12.56 -2.40 -1.30
C THR A 176 -12.35 -1.08 -0.55
N LEU A 177 -11.17 -0.51 -0.67
CA LEU A 177 -10.91 0.89 -0.30
C LEU A 177 -11.47 1.80 -1.40
N ILE A 178 -12.31 2.76 -1.05
CA ILE A 178 -12.87 3.69 -2.04
C ILE A 178 -11.81 4.68 -2.53
N GLY A 179 -12.00 5.25 -3.73
CA GLY A 179 -11.07 6.20 -4.34
C GLY A 179 -10.67 7.34 -3.39
N GLY A 180 -9.36 7.62 -3.32
CA GLY A 180 -8.78 8.62 -2.43
C GLY A 180 -8.47 8.13 -1.00
N SER A 181 -8.80 6.88 -0.66
CA SER A 181 -8.43 6.28 0.64
C SER A 181 -7.01 5.72 0.62
N SER A 182 -6.38 5.62 1.79
CA SER A 182 -5.13 4.90 2.00
C SER A 182 -5.29 3.85 3.11
N LEU A 183 -4.50 2.77 3.02
CA LEU A 183 -4.34 1.79 4.10
C LEU A 183 -2.89 1.83 4.55
N THR A 184 -2.67 2.03 5.85
CA THR A 184 -1.34 1.92 6.47
C THR A 184 -1.34 0.73 7.41
N VAL A 185 -0.52 -0.27 7.10
CA VAL A 185 -0.26 -1.41 7.99
C VAL A 185 1.08 -1.18 8.65
N THR A 186 1.09 -0.96 9.97
CA THR A 186 2.33 -0.72 10.74
C THR A 186 3.09 -2.02 11.06
N GLY A 187 2.43 -3.17 10.95
CA GLY A 187 3.00 -4.51 11.10
C GLY A 187 3.19 -5.24 9.77
N ALA A 188 3.35 -6.56 9.85
CA ALA A 188 3.42 -7.42 8.67
C ALA A 188 2.04 -7.59 8.02
N MET A 189 2.00 -7.54 6.69
CA MET A 189 0.82 -7.90 5.89
C MET A 189 1.02 -9.31 5.33
N GLY A 190 0.25 -10.28 5.81
CA GLY A 190 0.17 -11.61 5.22
C GLY A 190 -0.88 -11.64 4.12
N VAL A 191 -0.54 -12.22 2.96
CA VAL A 191 -1.48 -12.45 1.85
C VAL A 191 -1.52 -13.95 1.61
N ASP A 192 -2.69 -14.56 1.83
CA ASP A 192 -2.96 -15.94 1.43
C ASP A 192 -3.50 -15.92 0.00
N GLY A 193 -2.62 -16.20 -0.97
CA GLY A 193 -2.91 -16.11 -2.40
C GLY A 193 -2.10 -15.04 -3.13
N ALA A 194 -2.64 -14.55 -4.26
CA ALA A 194 -1.95 -13.60 -5.13
C ALA A 194 -2.14 -12.14 -4.67
N LEU A 195 -1.03 -11.39 -4.57
CA LEU A 195 -1.06 -9.93 -4.44
C LEU A 195 -0.96 -9.30 -5.83
N ASN A 196 -2.03 -8.65 -6.29
CA ASN A 196 -2.01 -7.85 -7.52
C ASN A 196 -1.83 -6.36 -7.17
N VAL A 197 -0.73 -5.76 -7.62
CA VAL A 197 -0.46 -4.33 -7.48
C VAL A 197 -0.60 -3.68 -8.85
N GLY A 198 -1.70 -2.97 -9.08
CA GLY A 198 -1.94 -2.26 -10.35
C GLY A 198 -1.06 -1.01 -10.57
N GLY A 199 -0.21 -0.68 -9.60
CA GLY A 199 0.72 0.46 -9.63
C GLY A 199 2.13 0.04 -9.21
N ILE A 200 2.85 0.93 -8.51
CA ILE A 200 4.23 0.69 -8.09
C ILE A 200 4.25 -0.01 -6.73
N LEU A 201 4.96 -1.15 -6.63
CA LEU A 201 5.37 -1.73 -5.36
C LEU A 201 6.77 -1.21 -5.00
N THR A 202 6.86 -0.45 -3.90
CA THR A 202 8.15 0.06 -3.39
C THR A 202 8.49 -0.64 -2.06
N SER A 203 9.70 -1.21 -1.94
CA SER A 203 10.23 -1.70 -0.67
C SER A 203 11.43 -0.86 -0.23
N ALA A 204 11.37 -0.26 0.96
CA ALA A 204 12.52 0.46 1.52
C ALA A 204 13.61 -0.48 2.08
N GLY A 205 13.25 -1.74 2.38
CA GLY A 205 14.17 -2.78 2.81
C GLY A 205 14.46 -3.82 1.71
N TYR A 206 14.95 -4.99 2.10
CA TYR A 206 15.17 -6.11 1.19
C TYR A 206 13.85 -6.87 0.93
N GLY A 207 13.57 -7.18 -0.34
CA GLY A 207 12.48 -8.06 -0.74
C GLY A 207 13.01 -9.48 -0.98
N VAL A 208 12.36 -10.49 -0.40
CA VAL A 208 12.67 -11.90 -0.65
C VAL A 208 11.54 -12.52 -1.46
N PHE A 209 11.86 -13.01 -2.65
CA PHE A 209 10.96 -13.83 -3.46
C PHE A 209 11.40 -15.29 -3.33
N GLN A 210 10.60 -16.11 -2.65
CA GLN A 210 10.95 -17.51 -2.35
C GLN A 210 10.72 -18.49 -3.51
N SER A 211 10.15 -18.01 -4.62
CA SER A 211 9.79 -18.82 -5.78
C SER A 211 10.13 -18.09 -7.08
N THR A 212 9.70 -18.64 -8.21
CA THR A 212 9.94 -18.09 -9.55
C THR A 212 9.44 -16.66 -9.66
N VAL A 213 10.36 -15.75 -10.00
CA VAL A 213 10.02 -14.39 -10.43
C VAL A 213 9.96 -14.40 -11.96
N GLN A 214 8.78 -14.10 -12.51
CA GLN A 214 8.56 -14.05 -13.96
C GLN A 214 8.11 -12.65 -14.37
N PHE A 215 8.78 -12.06 -15.34
CA PHE A 215 8.41 -10.79 -15.95
C PHE A 215 7.73 -11.09 -17.29
N LEU A 216 6.41 -10.92 -17.36
CA LEU A 216 5.57 -11.27 -18.51
C LEU A 216 4.90 -10.03 -19.12
N ASN A 217 4.69 -10.04 -20.44
CA ASN A 217 3.80 -9.12 -21.17
C ASN A 217 4.04 -7.62 -20.90
N ASN A 218 5.30 -7.20 -20.73
CA ASN A 218 5.63 -5.80 -20.52
C ASN A 218 5.61 -5.08 -21.88
N THR A 219 4.63 -4.21 -22.12
CA THR A 219 4.37 -3.53 -23.41
C THR A 219 4.99 -2.13 -23.52
N GLY A 220 6.02 -1.80 -22.74
CA GLY A 220 6.75 -0.52 -22.79
C GLY A 220 8.27 -0.68 -22.94
N ASP A 221 8.98 0.43 -23.17
CA ASP A 221 10.43 0.52 -23.47
C ASP A 221 11.39 -0.04 -22.38
N VAL A 222 10.86 -0.59 -21.28
CA VAL A 222 11.64 -1.15 -20.17
C VAL A 222 11.35 -2.64 -20.04
N THR A 223 11.89 -3.41 -20.98
CA THR A 223 11.92 -4.88 -20.95
C THR A 223 12.97 -5.44 -19.97
N ASN A 224 13.64 -4.58 -19.20
CA ASN A 224 14.84 -4.96 -18.47
C ASN A 224 14.64 -4.97 -16.96
N LEU A 225 15.10 -6.04 -16.32
CA LEU A 225 15.48 -6.02 -14.91
C LEU A 225 16.62 -5.01 -14.75
N TYR A 226 16.29 -3.78 -14.38
CA TYR A 226 17.27 -2.72 -14.18
C TYR A 226 17.92 -2.87 -12.81
N PHE A 227 19.13 -3.38 -12.78
CA PHE A 227 19.99 -3.26 -11.62
C PHE A 227 20.69 -1.90 -11.67
N ASN A 228 20.34 -0.99 -10.76
CA ASN A 228 21.02 0.29 -10.66
C ASN A 228 22.48 0.08 -10.26
N ASN A 229 23.37 0.13 -11.24
CA ASN A 229 24.80 0.18 -11.06
C ASN A 229 25.17 1.66 -10.81
N GLY A 230 24.95 2.12 -9.57
CA GLY A 230 25.48 3.42 -9.15
C GLY A 230 27.00 3.47 -9.36
N ALA A 231 27.60 4.66 -9.48
CA ALA A 231 29.00 4.86 -9.88
C ALA A 231 30.03 3.95 -9.15
N ALA A 232 29.73 3.52 -7.92
CA ALA A 232 30.53 2.58 -7.14
C ALA A 232 30.68 1.16 -7.74
N ASN A 233 29.86 0.77 -8.73
CA ASN A 233 29.91 -0.55 -9.37
C ASN A 233 30.28 -0.49 -10.87
N ALA A 234 30.77 0.65 -11.37
CA ALA A 234 31.31 0.75 -12.73
C ALA A 234 32.44 -0.29 -12.94
N GLY A 235 32.37 -1.04 -14.04
CA GLY A 235 33.33 -2.11 -14.35
C GLY A 235 33.12 -3.44 -13.62
N LYS A 236 32.07 -3.57 -12.80
CA LYS A 236 31.70 -4.82 -12.13
C LYS A 236 30.62 -5.57 -12.92
N VAL A 237 30.65 -6.89 -12.80
CA VAL A 237 29.60 -7.79 -13.34
C VAL A 237 28.79 -8.37 -12.19
N LEU A 238 27.51 -8.64 -12.43
CA LEU A 238 26.64 -9.29 -11.45
C LEU A 238 26.97 -10.79 -11.42
N LYS A 239 27.43 -11.30 -10.28
CA LYS A 239 27.85 -12.68 -10.06
C LYS A 239 26.92 -13.35 -9.05
N ALA A 240 26.56 -14.60 -9.30
CA ALA A 240 25.93 -15.45 -8.28
C ALA A 240 26.97 -15.90 -7.26
N ALA A 241 26.61 -15.86 -5.98
CA ALA A 241 27.41 -16.36 -4.88
C ALA A 241 26.80 -17.64 -4.28
N SER A 242 27.58 -18.34 -3.47
CA SER A 242 27.20 -19.62 -2.86
C SER A 242 26.08 -19.50 -1.82
N ASP A 243 25.80 -18.30 -1.34
CA ASP A 243 24.70 -17.98 -0.42
C ASP A 243 23.37 -17.69 -1.15
N GLY A 244 23.34 -17.83 -2.48
CA GLY A 244 22.15 -17.63 -3.30
C GLY A 244 21.87 -16.17 -3.66
N PHE A 245 22.74 -15.24 -3.28
CA PHE A 245 22.63 -13.82 -3.64
C PHE A 245 23.40 -13.49 -4.92
N LEU A 246 23.04 -12.35 -5.53
CA LEU A 246 23.73 -11.76 -6.66
C LEU A 246 24.52 -10.53 -6.19
N TYR A 247 25.82 -10.48 -6.47
CA TYR A 247 26.72 -9.40 -6.07
C TYR A 247 27.44 -8.78 -7.26
N TRP A 248 27.72 -7.47 -7.18
CA TRP A 248 28.62 -6.81 -8.13
C TRP A 248 30.08 -7.15 -7.78
N GLY A 249 30.70 -8.01 -8.59
CA GLY A 249 32.11 -8.40 -8.46
C GLY A 249 32.97 -7.82 -9.57
N GLN A 250 34.26 -7.59 -9.29
CA GLN A 250 35.21 -7.23 -10.35
C GLN A 250 35.30 -8.39 -11.37
N ASP A 251 35.41 -8.06 -12.65
CA ASP A 251 35.59 -9.07 -13.70
C ASP A 251 36.98 -9.72 -13.64
N ASN A 252 37.89 -9.13 -12.85
CA ASN A 252 39.29 -9.51 -12.74
C ASN A 252 39.53 -10.80 -11.95
N ASP A 253 38.53 -11.27 -11.19
CA ASP A 253 38.55 -12.61 -10.59
C ASP A 253 38.15 -13.61 -11.68
N SER A 254 39.18 -13.98 -12.45
CA SER A 254 39.23 -14.94 -13.54
C SER A 254 38.05 -15.91 -13.64
N VAL A 255 37.52 -16.03 -14.86
CA VAL A 255 36.55 -17.00 -15.40
C VAL A 255 37.01 -18.48 -15.26
N LEU A 256 38.00 -18.77 -14.42
CA LEU A 256 38.57 -20.09 -14.20
C LEU A 256 37.80 -20.92 -13.15
N GLY A 257 36.92 -20.30 -12.36
CA GLY A 257 36.13 -20.98 -11.31
C GLY A 257 34.68 -21.31 -11.67
N MET A 258 34.18 -20.84 -12.82
CA MET A 258 32.81 -21.12 -13.24
C MET A 258 32.78 -22.47 -13.97
N GLY A 259 32.42 -23.53 -13.24
CA GLY A 259 32.18 -24.87 -13.80
C GLY A 259 31.25 -24.84 -15.03
N THR A 260 31.33 -25.89 -15.86
CA THR A 260 30.55 -26.15 -17.10
C THR A 260 29.64 -25.00 -17.57
N ALA A 261 30.27 -24.00 -18.18
CA ALA A 261 29.76 -22.97 -19.10
C ALA A 261 28.26 -22.57 -19.04
N TYR A 262 27.93 -21.65 -18.15
CA TYR A 262 26.96 -20.57 -18.46
C TYR A 262 27.75 -19.28 -18.65
N ARG A 263 28.02 -18.89 -19.90
CA ARG A 263 28.71 -17.63 -20.21
C ARG A 263 27.69 -16.52 -20.34
N LEU A 264 27.88 -15.42 -19.60
CA LEU A 264 27.18 -14.17 -19.85
C LEU A 264 27.64 -13.66 -21.22
N GLN A 265 26.75 -13.67 -22.21
CA GLN A 265 27.00 -13.12 -23.54
C GLN A 265 26.46 -11.68 -23.56
N MET A 266 27.34 -10.71 -23.78
CA MET A 266 26.92 -9.33 -24.08
C MET A 266 26.51 -9.28 -25.54
N VAL A 267 25.21 -9.20 -25.80
CA VAL A 267 24.62 -9.01 -27.13
C VAL A 267 24.38 -7.50 -27.32
N ASN A 268 24.52 -7.01 -28.55
CA ASN A 268 24.25 -5.62 -28.92
C ASN A 268 22.78 -5.27 -28.68
N ALA A 269 22.44 -3.98 -28.77
CA ALA A 269 21.07 -3.49 -28.54
C ALA A 269 20.01 -4.12 -29.47
N ALA A 270 20.42 -4.64 -30.63
CA ALA A 270 19.53 -5.33 -31.57
C ALA A 270 19.36 -6.83 -31.25
N GLY A 271 20.15 -7.39 -30.34
CA GLY A 271 20.11 -8.81 -29.95
C GLY A 271 20.62 -9.77 -31.03
N ASP A 272 21.29 -9.26 -32.07
CA ASP A 272 21.71 -10.04 -33.24
C ASP A 272 23.25 -10.20 -33.36
N ALA A 273 24.04 -9.50 -32.54
CA ALA A 273 25.50 -9.64 -32.51
C ALA A 273 26.06 -9.50 -31.09
N LEU A 274 27.23 -10.09 -30.80
CA LEU A 274 27.91 -9.89 -29.52
C LEU A 274 28.68 -8.57 -29.51
N GLU A 275 28.51 -7.75 -28.47
CA GLU A 275 29.32 -6.56 -28.24
C GLU A 275 30.50 -6.88 -27.30
N ASN A 276 31.67 -6.30 -27.59
CA ASN A 276 32.85 -6.32 -26.73
C ASN A 276 33.49 -7.70 -26.45
N SER A 277 33.28 -8.69 -27.33
CA SER A 277 33.96 -9.99 -27.28
C SER A 277 35.12 -10.04 -28.27
N ALA A 278 36.36 -10.16 -27.77
CA ALA A 278 37.58 -10.27 -28.61
C ALA A 278 37.69 -11.59 -29.39
N PHE A 279 36.95 -12.62 -28.95
CA PHE A 279 36.89 -13.93 -29.57
C PHE A 279 35.44 -14.34 -29.77
N LEU A 280 35.04 -14.57 -31.02
CA LEU A 280 33.73 -15.11 -31.35
C LEU A 280 33.86 -16.62 -31.51
N GLN A 281 33.38 -17.39 -30.54
CA GLN A 281 33.21 -18.83 -30.72
C GLN A 281 31.88 -19.05 -31.45
N ASN A 282 31.90 -19.80 -32.56
CA ASN A 282 30.65 -20.14 -33.24
C ASN A 282 29.74 -20.99 -32.32
N ALA A 283 28.45 -21.05 -32.64
CA ALA A 283 27.47 -21.79 -31.83
C ALA A 283 27.78 -23.29 -31.66
N SER A 284 28.56 -23.87 -32.58
CA SER A 284 29.01 -25.28 -32.48
C SER A 284 30.27 -25.47 -31.62
N GLY A 285 30.85 -24.39 -31.09
CA GLY A 285 32.08 -24.44 -30.29
C GLY A 285 33.36 -24.70 -31.10
N SER A 286 33.27 -24.84 -32.41
CA SER A 286 34.33 -25.39 -33.26
C SER A 286 35.26 -24.33 -33.86
N ASN A 287 34.76 -23.11 -34.05
CA ASN A 287 35.53 -22.03 -34.68
C ASN A 287 35.67 -20.85 -33.73
N ILE A 288 36.89 -20.29 -33.66
CA ILE A 288 37.17 -19.01 -33.02
C ILE A 288 37.48 -18.01 -34.13
N THR A 289 36.62 -17.00 -34.30
CA THR A 289 36.84 -15.90 -35.24
C THR A 289 37.35 -14.69 -34.46
N MET A 290 38.51 -14.18 -34.85
CA MET A 290 38.98 -12.85 -34.43
C MET A 290 38.36 -11.78 -35.33
N VAL A 291 37.84 -10.71 -34.73
CA VAL A 291 37.20 -9.61 -35.46
C VAL A 291 38.28 -8.79 -36.20
N ALA A 292 37.94 -8.25 -37.37
CA ALA A 292 38.82 -7.39 -38.16
C ALA A 292 39.40 -6.24 -37.31
N GLY A 293 40.72 -6.03 -37.39
CA GLY A 293 41.45 -5.03 -36.59
C GLY A 293 41.94 -5.52 -35.22
N SER A 294 41.62 -6.75 -34.82
CA SER A 294 42.12 -7.35 -33.57
C SER A 294 43.53 -7.95 -33.73
N SER A 295 44.30 -8.02 -32.64
CA SER A 295 45.61 -8.68 -32.59
C SER A 295 45.62 -9.84 -31.60
N LEU A 296 46.27 -10.96 -31.94
CA LEU A 296 46.52 -12.07 -31.02
C LEU A 296 47.99 -12.01 -30.57
N THR A 297 48.21 -11.94 -29.26
CA THR A 297 49.54 -12.07 -28.67
C THR A 297 49.52 -13.32 -27.80
N VAL A 298 50.26 -14.35 -28.20
CA VAL A 298 50.40 -15.62 -27.47
C VAL A 298 51.87 -16.00 -27.37
N ASN A 299 52.26 -16.64 -26.27
CA ASN A 299 53.63 -17.18 -26.12
C ASN A 299 53.88 -18.33 -27.09
N GLU A 300 52.87 -19.19 -27.27
CA GLU A 300 52.91 -20.34 -28.18
C GLU A 300 51.56 -20.46 -28.90
N LEU A 301 51.60 -20.67 -30.21
CA LEU A 301 50.43 -21.01 -31.01
C LEU A 301 50.63 -22.40 -31.60
N LEU A 302 49.88 -23.38 -31.10
CA LEU A 302 49.81 -24.71 -31.68
C LEU A 302 48.59 -24.81 -32.60
N VAL A 303 48.83 -25.00 -33.90
CA VAL A 303 47.77 -25.33 -34.86
C VAL A 303 47.83 -26.83 -35.11
N GLN A 304 46.84 -27.58 -34.61
CA GLN A 304 46.68 -29.00 -34.90
C GLN A 304 45.88 -29.15 -36.19
N GLY A 305 46.57 -29.12 -37.33
CA GLY A 305 45.96 -29.22 -38.66
C GLY A 305 46.53 -28.21 -39.64
N ASP A 306 45.75 -27.91 -40.68
CA ASP A 306 46.14 -26.97 -41.73
C ASP A 306 45.95 -25.52 -41.26
N ALA A 307 46.96 -24.68 -41.48
CA ALA A 307 46.88 -23.23 -41.33
C ALA A 307 46.93 -22.56 -42.70
N GLU A 308 45.92 -21.77 -43.03
CA GLU A 308 45.92 -20.93 -44.23
C GLU A 308 46.10 -19.45 -43.85
N LEU A 309 47.11 -18.80 -44.43
CA LEU A 309 47.32 -17.35 -44.33
C LEU A 309 47.30 -16.74 -45.72
N LEU A 310 46.29 -15.91 -45.99
CA LEU A 310 46.02 -15.39 -47.35
C LEU A 310 46.95 -14.25 -47.80
N ALA A 311 47.57 -13.52 -46.87
CA ALA A 311 48.30 -12.29 -47.20
C ALA A 311 49.81 -12.40 -46.96
N LYS A 312 50.25 -12.43 -45.70
CA LYS A 312 51.68 -12.41 -45.35
C LYS A 312 51.90 -13.13 -44.02
N ILE A 313 52.97 -13.92 -43.98
CA ILE A 313 53.59 -14.37 -42.73
C ILE A 313 54.86 -13.54 -42.56
N SER A 314 55.07 -12.99 -41.35
CA SER A 314 56.32 -12.30 -40.98
C SER A 314 56.85 -12.95 -39.73
N VAL A 315 58.03 -13.56 -39.81
CA VAL A 315 58.71 -14.16 -38.65
C VAL A 315 59.91 -13.30 -38.30
N ALA A 316 59.90 -12.70 -37.12
CA ALA A 316 61.08 -12.05 -36.56
C ALA A 316 61.84 -13.09 -35.73
N GLY A 317 63.05 -13.46 -36.17
CA GLY A 317 63.87 -14.49 -35.53
C GLY A 317 63.95 -15.79 -36.32
N ALA A 318 64.36 -16.87 -35.66
CA ALA A 318 64.55 -18.17 -36.29
C ALA A 318 63.21 -18.87 -36.55
N ALA A 319 63.02 -19.38 -37.78
CA ALA A 319 61.93 -20.27 -38.14
C ALA A 319 62.50 -21.63 -38.51
N THR A 320 61.89 -22.71 -37.99
CA THR A 320 62.26 -24.09 -38.34
C THR A 320 61.09 -24.74 -39.07
N PHE A 321 61.33 -25.18 -40.31
CA PHE A 321 60.39 -25.99 -41.09
C PHE A 321 60.90 -27.43 -41.09
N VAL A 322 60.12 -28.37 -40.54
CA VAL A 322 60.60 -29.73 -40.24
C VAL A 322 60.58 -30.67 -41.46
N SER A 323 59.69 -30.42 -42.42
CA SER A 323 59.49 -31.29 -43.58
C SER A 323 59.85 -30.57 -44.88
N SER A 324 58.86 -30.23 -45.71
CA SER A 324 59.07 -29.55 -46.99
C SER A 324 58.56 -28.11 -46.93
N MET A 325 59.26 -27.21 -47.64
CA MET A 325 58.79 -25.86 -47.92
C MET A 325 58.62 -25.74 -49.43
N THR A 326 57.40 -25.43 -49.88
CA THR A 326 57.16 -25.06 -51.29
C THR A 326 56.96 -23.56 -51.35
N VAL A 327 57.88 -22.86 -52.01
CA VAL A 327 57.76 -21.42 -52.26
C VAL A 327 57.47 -21.21 -53.73
N ARG A 328 56.40 -20.47 -54.03
CA ARG A 328 56.01 -20.15 -55.41
C ARG A 328 56.37 -18.69 -55.68
N GLY A 329 56.98 -18.43 -56.85
CA GLY A 329 57.44 -17.10 -57.24
C GLY A 329 58.92 -16.84 -56.88
N ASN A 330 59.32 -15.58 -56.97
CA ASN A 330 60.68 -15.17 -56.65
C ASN A 330 60.91 -15.27 -55.14
N THR A 331 61.86 -16.13 -54.74
CA THR A 331 62.24 -16.31 -53.34
C THR A 331 63.62 -15.73 -53.13
N GLN A 332 63.77 -14.86 -52.14
CA GLN A 332 65.05 -14.45 -51.60
C GLN A 332 65.25 -15.20 -50.30
N PHE A 333 66.32 -16.00 -50.21
CA PHE A 333 66.87 -16.42 -48.93
C PHE A 333 67.81 -15.29 -48.48
N GLY A 334 67.72 -14.88 -47.21
CA GLY A 334 68.51 -13.78 -46.64
C GLY A 334 67.77 -12.44 -46.55
N ASP A 335 68.23 -11.57 -45.65
CA ASP A 335 67.71 -10.21 -45.49
C ASP A 335 68.45 -9.20 -46.38
N THR A 336 69.63 -9.57 -46.88
CA THR A 336 70.38 -8.80 -47.88
C THR A 336 70.87 -9.66 -49.03
N THR A 337 71.24 -9.02 -50.16
CA THR A 337 71.85 -9.70 -51.31
C THR A 337 73.29 -10.15 -51.06
N ALA A 338 73.89 -9.76 -49.92
CA ALA A 338 75.23 -10.15 -49.52
C ALA A 338 75.26 -11.39 -48.63
N ASP A 339 74.10 -11.89 -48.21
CA ASP A 339 74.00 -13.03 -47.31
C ASP A 339 74.53 -14.31 -47.97
N ILE A 340 75.34 -15.05 -47.22
CA ILE A 340 75.89 -16.34 -47.66
C ILE A 340 74.93 -17.43 -47.21
N HIS A 341 74.28 -18.08 -48.19
CA HIS A 341 73.41 -19.22 -47.93
C HIS A 341 74.06 -20.53 -48.34
N ALA A 342 74.00 -21.52 -47.46
CA ALA A 342 74.31 -22.90 -47.78
C ALA A 342 73.02 -23.66 -48.04
N LEU A 343 72.81 -24.12 -49.27
CA LEU A 343 71.78 -25.12 -49.59
C LEU A 343 72.37 -26.49 -49.27
N ASN A 344 72.01 -27.05 -48.12
CA ASN A 344 72.45 -28.38 -47.72
C ASN A 344 71.44 -29.41 -48.24
N MET A 345 71.69 -29.96 -49.43
CA MET A 345 70.86 -31.00 -50.02
C MET A 345 71.40 -32.38 -49.65
N ALA A 346 70.51 -33.35 -49.43
CA ALA A 346 70.94 -34.75 -49.36
C ALA A 346 71.62 -35.11 -50.70
N PRO A 347 72.81 -35.74 -50.66
CA PRO A 347 73.60 -35.98 -51.87
C PRO A 347 72.85 -36.92 -52.82
N GLU A 348 72.42 -36.39 -53.96
CA GLU A 348 72.12 -37.20 -55.13
C GLU A 348 73.46 -37.54 -55.80
N THR A 349 73.70 -38.81 -56.09
CA THR A 349 74.93 -39.26 -56.73
C THR A 349 75.12 -38.51 -58.05
N GLY A 350 76.12 -37.61 -58.08
CA GLY A 350 76.48 -36.82 -59.26
C GLY A 350 75.78 -35.45 -59.40
N VAL A 351 74.94 -35.01 -58.46
CA VAL A 351 74.21 -33.73 -58.56
C VAL A 351 74.34 -32.91 -57.28
N GLY A 352 75.10 -31.81 -57.33
CA GLY A 352 75.21 -30.87 -56.21
C GLY A 352 74.08 -29.83 -56.16
N LEU A 353 73.47 -29.52 -57.30
CA LEU A 353 72.34 -28.61 -57.44
C LEU A 353 71.53 -29.02 -58.67
N SER A 354 70.26 -29.37 -58.48
CA SER A 354 69.34 -29.64 -59.59
C SER A 354 68.51 -28.40 -59.86
N VAL A 355 68.68 -27.81 -61.04
CA VAL A 355 67.87 -26.67 -61.51
C VAL A 355 66.99 -27.16 -62.66
N ASN A 356 65.71 -27.35 -62.39
CA ASN A 356 64.73 -27.69 -63.41
C ASN A 356 64.04 -26.41 -63.91
N SER A 357 63.97 -26.20 -65.23
CA SER A 357 63.29 -25.05 -65.83
C SER A 357 61.96 -25.50 -66.42
N SER A 358 60.88 -24.76 -66.18
CA SER A 358 59.51 -25.08 -66.64
C SER A 358 59.29 -24.87 -68.15
N GLY A 359 60.33 -24.96 -68.98
CA GLY A 359 60.20 -24.99 -70.43
C GLY A 359 60.00 -23.66 -71.16
N THR A 360 59.71 -22.54 -70.49
CA THR A 360 59.61 -21.22 -71.15
C THR A 360 60.99 -20.68 -71.58
N GLY A 361 61.06 -20.02 -72.75
CA GLY A 361 62.32 -19.66 -73.43
C GLY A 361 63.01 -18.40 -72.90
N GLY A 362 64.33 -18.49 -72.67
CA GLY A 362 65.22 -17.42 -72.22
C GLY A 362 66.60 -17.98 -71.83
N ASN A 363 67.69 -17.28 -72.17
CA ASN A 363 68.99 -17.86 -72.56
C ASN A 363 69.80 -18.73 -71.56
N TYR A 364 69.36 -18.97 -70.32
CA TYR A 364 70.15 -19.72 -69.33
C TYR A 364 69.24 -20.48 -68.35
N ALA A 365 69.58 -21.74 -68.04
CA ALA A 365 68.92 -22.55 -67.01
C ALA A 365 69.41 -22.18 -65.60
N ALA A 366 70.67 -21.74 -65.48
CA ALA A 366 71.24 -21.19 -64.26
C ALA A 366 72.36 -20.20 -64.62
N LYS A 367 72.54 -19.17 -63.80
CA LYS A 367 73.69 -18.25 -63.85
C LYS A 367 74.37 -18.27 -62.49
N PHE A 368 75.69 -18.39 -62.50
CA PHE A 368 76.52 -18.35 -61.32
C PHE A 368 77.37 -17.09 -61.40
N TYR A 369 77.27 -16.23 -60.39
CA TYR A 369 78.05 -15.01 -60.31
C TYR A 369 79.15 -15.17 -59.26
N SER A 370 80.32 -14.58 -59.50
CA SER A 370 81.41 -14.48 -58.54
C SER A 370 81.94 -13.05 -58.58
N GLY A 371 82.02 -12.39 -57.41
CA GLY A 371 82.44 -10.99 -57.31
C GLY A 371 81.58 -10.02 -58.14
N GLY A 372 80.26 -10.26 -58.22
CA GLY A 372 79.32 -9.44 -59.01
C GLY A 372 79.41 -9.63 -60.53
N SER A 373 80.36 -10.42 -61.02
CA SER A 373 80.54 -10.75 -62.44
C SER A 373 79.97 -12.13 -62.74
N LEU A 374 79.40 -12.34 -63.94
CA LEU A 374 78.93 -13.66 -64.37
C LEU A 374 80.13 -14.61 -64.49
N ALA A 375 80.24 -15.59 -63.60
CA ALA A 375 81.35 -16.53 -63.54
C ALA A 375 81.10 -17.77 -64.40
N ALA A 376 79.88 -18.28 -64.38
CA ALA A 376 79.47 -19.40 -65.21
C ALA A 376 77.97 -19.31 -65.52
N TRP A 377 77.56 -19.97 -66.60
CA TRP A 377 76.15 -20.09 -66.93
C TRP A 377 75.92 -21.44 -67.57
N ILE A 378 74.76 -22.02 -67.27
CA ILE A 378 74.27 -23.22 -67.95
C ILE A 378 73.29 -22.72 -68.99
N LYS A 379 73.63 -22.88 -70.27
CA LYS A 379 72.65 -22.63 -71.34
C LYS A 379 71.57 -23.69 -71.24
N LYS A 380 70.35 -23.27 -71.53
CA LYS A 380 69.34 -24.23 -71.97
C LYS A 380 69.87 -24.91 -73.25
N LYS A 381 69.84 -26.25 -73.29
CA LYS A 381 70.11 -26.99 -74.53
C LYS A 381 68.93 -26.84 -75.48
#